data_AF-A0A955FK18-F1
#
_entry.id   AF-A0A955FK18-F1
#
_cell.length_a   1.000
_cell.length_b   1.000
_cell.length_c   1.000
_cell.angle_alpha   90.00
_cell.angle_beta   90.00
_cell.angle_gamma   90.00
#
_symmetry.space_group_name_H-M   'P 1'
#
loop_
_entity.id
_entity.type
_entity.pdbx_description
1 polymer ?
#
loop_
_entity_poly.entity_id
_entity_poly.type
_entity_poly.pdbx_seq_one_letter_code
_entity_poly.pdbx_strand_id
1 'polypeptide(L)'
;VIVLGLLLTLAMSKILLESGTNQKLFSLTNSSALIVQLLLFIALPLSILIYLGIDYLSHRQPLVQGIPMIRRDYSFAHHVRVVNAPLFFYRFKDSFATVAISLVYLVGFSGFLGYMIVRDSNAAPGMLSVTIDQKAGTADPNPSYTSVFTVVFSEAIDKSSFTAADLTLGGTAPGQAVQSITEAGTFDQTTFEVRIQATAAGTIQPSITAESVTALNPASGTNNLSTSTDNQVTYDGSYSPGEFIVRVKTDNPGVSSSTQFTIPAASGAGNNYNVDCTNDGAIDYSNQTSSTTCNYASAGEYDIAVTGALRNWDGYTHDNPIGKDQGKIVDVKQWGSMQWWSMRSMFYDAVNLVVSGSQYTEHTPELN
;
A
#
# COMPACT_ATOMS: atom_id res chain seq x y z
N VAL A 1 5.20 56.07 -0.63
CA VAL A 1 5.08 55.06 0.45
C VAL A 1 4.03 54.00 0.12
N ILE A 2 2.76 54.35 -0.11
CA ILE A 2 1.70 53.37 -0.50
C ILE A 2 2.07 52.59 -1.78
N VAL A 3 2.52 53.29 -2.83
CA VAL A 3 2.96 52.65 -4.09
C VAL A 3 4.21 51.78 -3.91
N LEU A 4 5.12 52.18 -3.01
CA LEU A 4 6.35 51.45 -2.72
C LEU A 4 6.06 50.18 -1.90
N GLY A 5 5.10 50.25 -0.97
CA GLY A 5 4.56 49.11 -0.24
C GLY A 5 3.80 48.14 -1.14
N LEU A 6 3.05 48.64 -2.13
CA LEU A 6 2.39 47.83 -3.16
C LEU A 6 3.40 47.09 -4.05
N LEU A 7 4.48 47.75 -4.49
CA LEU A 7 5.51 47.14 -5.33
C LEU A 7 6.31 46.06 -4.58
N LEU A 8 6.57 46.26 -3.29
CA LEU A 8 7.31 45.28 -2.47
C LEU A 8 6.49 44.01 -2.20
N THR A 9 5.18 44.14 -1.97
CA THR A 9 4.29 42.99 -1.79
C THR A 9 4.03 42.24 -3.09
N LEU A 10 3.85 42.94 -4.21
CA LEU A 10 3.78 42.29 -5.54
C LEU A 10 5.06 41.53 -5.89
N ALA A 11 6.23 42.06 -5.53
CA ALA A 11 7.51 41.36 -5.73
C ALA A 11 7.62 40.10 -4.85
N MET A 12 7.19 40.15 -3.59
CA MET A 12 7.17 38.99 -2.70
C MET A 12 6.19 37.91 -3.16
N SER A 13 5.00 38.30 -3.64
CA SER A 13 4.03 37.37 -4.23
C SER A 13 4.58 36.68 -5.49
N LYS A 14 5.37 37.38 -6.30
CA LYS A 14 5.96 36.83 -7.53
C LYS A 14 7.07 35.82 -7.24
N ILE A 15 7.90 36.07 -6.22
CA ILE A 15 8.95 35.15 -5.74
C ILE A 15 8.33 33.85 -5.19
N LEU A 16 7.19 33.95 -4.51
CA LEU A 16 6.42 32.79 -4.04
C LEU A 16 5.82 31.97 -5.19
N LEU A 17 5.41 32.59 -6.30
CA LEU A 17 4.94 31.88 -7.49
C LEU A 17 6.08 31.20 -8.29
N GLU A 18 7.27 31.80 -8.33
CA GLU A 18 8.40 31.31 -9.14
C GLU A 18 9.21 30.17 -8.46
N SER A 19 9.01 29.93 -7.15
CA SER A 19 9.74 28.89 -6.39
C SER A 19 9.09 27.49 -6.39
N GLY A 20 7.94 27.30 -7.05
CA GLY A 20 7.17 26.06 -7.02
C GLY A 20 7.45 25.10 -8.18
N THR A 21 8.48 24.27 -8.08
CA THR A 21 8.51 22.98 -8.79
C THR A 21 7.54 22.01 -8.10
N ASN A 22 6.26 22.10 -8.47
CA ASN A 22 5.25 21.02 -8.54
C ASN A 22 3.83 21.60 -8.51
N GLN A 23 3.25 21.79 -9.69
CA GLN A 23 1.95 22.43 -9.94
C GLN A 23 0.69 21.66 -9.45
N LYS A 24 0.80 20.73 -8.49
CA LYS A 24 -0.36 19.95 -8.01
C LYS A 24 -0.76 20.20 -6.56
N LEU A 25 0.01 20.96 -5.79
CA LEU A 25 -0.22 21.15 -4.36
C LEU A 25 -0.75 22.54 -3.98
N PHE A 26 -1.67 23.09 -4.78
CA PHE A 26 -2.50 24.24 -4.40
C PHE A 26 -3.96 23.78 -4.24
N SER A 27 -4.14 22.61 -3.61
CA SER A 27 -5.44 21.98 -3.36
C SER A 27 -6.17 22.68 -2.21
N LEU A 28 -7.06 23.60 -2.57
CA LEU A 28 -8.39 23.89 -2.00
C LEU A 28 -8.59 24.23 -0.52
N THR A 29 -7.63 24.09 0.39
CA THR A 29 -7.79 24.49 1.81
C THR A 29 -7.49 25.97 2.06
N ASN A 30 -6.91 26.68 1.08
CA ASN A 30 -6.49 28.08 1.21
C ASN A 30 -7.43 29.10 0.53
N SER A 31 -8.55 28.64 -0.05
CA SER A 31 -9.48 29.52 -0.77
C SER A 31 -10.12 30.53 0.18
N SER A 32 -10.53 30.11 1.38
CA SER A 32 -11.22 30.97 2.35
C SER A 32 -10.33 32.08 2.90
N ALA A 33 -9.06 31.77 3.21
CA ALA A 33 -8.11 32.74 3.73
C ALA A 33 -7.70 33.77 2.66
N LEU A 34 -7.45 33.31 1.44
CA LEU A 34 -7.13 34.19 0.31
C LEU A 34 -8.31 35.09 -0.07
N ILE A 35 -9.54 34.55 -0.08
CA ILE A 35 -10.77 35.31 -0.34
C ILE A 35 -11.01 36.35 0.76
N VAL A 36 -10.87 36.00 2.03
CA VAL A 36 -11.03 36.95 3.15
C VAL A 36 -9.98 38.06 3.08
N GLN A 37 -8.73 37.75 2.73
CA GLN A 37 -7.70 38.77 2.50
C GLN A 37 -8.07 39.68 1.32
N LEU A 38 -8.48 39.12 0.18
CA LEU A 38 -8.91 39.93 -0.98
C LEU A 38 -10.09 40.84 -0.63
N LEU A 39 -11.06 40.33 0.13
CA LEU A 39 -12.23 41.10 0.57
C LEU A 39 -11.83 42.25 1.50
N LEU A 40 -10.89 42.04 2.42
CA LEU A 40 -10.33 43.11 3.26
C LEU A 40 -9.57 44.16 2.43
N PHE A 41 -8.80 43.72 1.43
CA PHE A 41 -8.08 44.62 0.52
C PHE A 41 -9.00 45.47 -0.37
N ILE A 42 -10.22 45.01 -0.67
CA ILE A 42 -11.21 45.76 -1.46
C ILE A 42 -12.12 46.60 -0.57
N ALA A 43 -12.60 46.04 0.55
CA ALA A 43 -13.58 46.67 1.42
C ALA A 43 -13.01 47.91 2.12
N LEU A 44 -11.74 47.88 2.52
CA LEU A 44 -11.12 48.94 3.32
C LEU A 44 -10.84 50.22 2.49
N PRO A 45 -10.28 50.15 1.26
CA PRO A 45 -10.20 51.32 0.38
C PRO A 45 -11.58 51.82 -0.04
N LEU A 46 -12.53 50.91 -0.28
CA LEU A 46 -13.88 51.28 -0.67
C LEU A 46 -14.62 52.02 0.47
N SER A 47 -14.49 51.57 1.71
CA SER A 47 -15.09 52.26 2.87
C SER A 47 -14.49 53.64 3.09
N ILE A 48 -13.18 53.80 2.85
CA ILE A 48 -12.51 55.11 2.92
C ILE A 48 -13.05 56.04 1.82
N LEU A 49 -13.16 55.55 0.58
CA LEU A 49 -13.71 56.34 -0.52
C LEU A 49 -15.17 56.75 -0.29
N ILE A 50 -16.00 55.84 0.24
CA ILE A 50 -17.39 56.13 0.60
C ILE A 50 -17.45 57.22 1.68
N TYR A 51 -16.65 57.09 2.74
CA TYR A 51 -16.59 58.09 3.81
C TYR A 51 -16.20 59.48 3.28
N LEU A 52 -15.11 59.56 2.51
CA LEU A 52 -14.66 60.82 1.90
C LEU A 52 -15.74 61.41 0.98
N GLY A 53 -16.47 60.56 0.25
CA GLY A 53 -17.57 60.98 -0.63
C GLY A 53 -18.75 61.58 0.12
N ILE A 54 -19.20 60.91 1.19
CA ILE A 54 -20.27 61.40 2.08
C ILE A 54 -19.88 62.74 2.70
N ASP A 55 -18.65 62.81 3.22
CA ASP A 55 -18.08 64.00 3.84
C ASP A 55 -18.02 65.18 2.86
N TYR A 56 -17.52 64.95 1.63
CA TYR A 56 -17.55 65.94 0.56
C TYR A 56 -18.96 66.45 0.22
N LEU A 57 -19.93 65.53 0.10
CA LEU A 57 -21.31 65.89 -0.22
C LEU A 57 -21.94 66.74 0.89
N SER A 58 -21.67 66.42 2.15
CA SER A 58 -22.18 67.16 3.31
C SER A 58 -21.61 68.58 3.40
N HIS A 59 -20.32 68.78 3.07
CA HIS A 59 -19.65 70.08 3.12
C HIS A 59 -19.79 70.91 1.84
N ARG A 60 -20.25 70.32 0.73
CA ARG A 60 -20.63 71.07 -0.47
C ARG A 60 -21.93 71.84 -0.27
N GLN A 61 -22.89 71.33 0.52
CA GLN A 61 -24.22 71.95 0.64
C GLN A 61 -24.19 73.39 1.19
N PRO A 62 -23.42 73.72 2.25
CA PRO A 62 -23.33 75.09 2.78
C PRO A 62 -22.76 76.12 1.79
N LEU A 63 -21.92 75.68 0.85
CA LEU A 63 -21.26 76.55 -0.14
C LEU A 63 -22.19 76.94 -1.31
N VAL A 64 -23.33 76.26 -1.47
CA VAL A 64 -24.32 76.56 -2.51
C VAL A 64 -25.17 77.79 -2.17
N GLN A 65 -25.35 78.10 -0.88
CA GLN A 65 -26.24 79.18 -0.42
C GLN A 65 -25.53 80.48 -0.03
N GLY A 66 -24.22 80.48 0.26
CA GLY A 66 -23.55 81.62 0.90
C GLY A 66 -22.78 82.61 0.00
N ILE A 67 -21.99 82.14 -0.99
CA ILE A 67 -21.04 83.03 -1.72
C ILE A 67 -20.83 82.55 -3.17
N PRO A 68 -21.15 83.34 -4.22
CA PRO A 68 -21.04 82.89 -5.62
C PRO A 68 -19.61 82.73 -6.16
N MET A 69 -18.59 83.32 -5.52
CA MET A 69 -17.22 83.40 -6.08
C MET A 69 -16.33 82.18 -5.80
N ILE A 70 -16.67 81.30 -4.84
CA ILE A 70 -15.91 80.05 -4.56
C ILE A 70 -16.42 78.87 -5.44
N ARG A 71 -17.37 79.17 -6.34
CA ARG A 71 -18.29 78.18 -6.90
C ARG A 71 -17.72 77.32 -8.03
N ARG A 72 -16.62 77.70 -8.69
CA ARG A 72 -16.23 77.05 -9.96
C ARG A 72 -15.26 75.86 -9.82
N ASP A 73 -14.46 75.81 -8.76
CA ASP A 73 -13.31 74.88 -8.68
C ASP A 73 -13.33 73.93 -7.46
N TYR A 74 -14.39 73.96 -6.63
CA TYR A 74 -14.50 73.08 -5.47
C TYR A 74 -14.93 71.67 -5.87
N SER A 75 -13.94 70.82 -6.15
CA SER A 75 -14.10 69.42 -6.52
C SER A 75 -13.87 68.47 -5.34
N PHE A 76 -14.28 67.20 -5.49
CA PHE A 76 -13.97 66.13 -4.54
C PHE A 76 -12.46 66.06 -4.24
N ALA A 77 -11.63 66.13 -5.28
CA ALA A 77 -10.17 66.11 -5.13
C ALA A 77 -9.66 67.33 -4.35
N HIS A 78 -10.24 68.51 -4.58
CA HIS A 78 -9.90 69.72 -3.84
C HIS A 78 -10.26 69.60 -2.36
N HIS A 79 -11.45 69.07 -2.04
CA HIS A 79 -11.90 68.84 -0.67
C HIS A 79 -11.02 67.84 0.07
N VAL A 80 -10.70 66.69 -0.56
CA VAL A 80 -9.81 65.69 0.03
C VAL A 80 -8.44 66.29 0.33
N ARG A 81 -7.90 67.11 -0.58
CA ARG A 81 -6.55 67.69 -0.44
C ARG A 81 -6.46 68.77 0.62
N VAL A 82 -7.49 69.62 0.74
CA VAL A 82 -7.43 70.84 1.57
C VAL A 82 -8.08 70.65 2.93
N VAL A 83 -9.04 69.74 3.06
CA VAL A 83 -9.78 69.50 4.30
C VAL A 83 -9.37 68.17 4.93
N ASN A 84 -9.58 67.06 4.20
CA ASN A 84 -9.46 65.73 4.80
C ASN A 84 -8.03 65.33 5.07
N ALA A 85 -7.10 65.61 4.14
CA ALA A 85 -5.70 65.28 4.33
C ALA A 85 -5.08 66.02 5.54
N PRO A 86 -5.18 67.35 5.68
CA PRO A 86 -4.62 68.04 6.85
C PRO A 86 -5.24 67.60 8.17
N LEU A 87 -6.57 67.42 8.22
CA LEU A 87 -7.28 66.99 9.43
C LEU A 87 -6.88 65.57 9.83
N PHE A 88 -6.72 64.68 8.86
CA PHE A 88 -6.25 63.31 9.07
C PHE A 88 -4.82 63.29 9.63
N PHE A 89 -3.91 64.06 9.03
CA PHE A 89 -2.53 64.16 9.51
C PHE A 89 -2.43 64.83 10.89
N TYR A 90 -3.34 65.75 11.22
CA TYR A 90 -3.39 66.37 12.55
C TYR A 90 -3.89 65.39 13.62
N ARG A 91 -4.97 64.65 13.35
CA ARG A 91 -5.59 63.73 14.33
C ARG A 91 -4.85 62.41 14.52
N PHE A 92 -4.20 61.87 13.48
CA PHE A 92 -3.70 60.50 13.47
C PHE A 92 -2.19 60.39 13.23
N LYS A 93 -1.44 61.46 13.50
CA LYS A 93 0.02 61.53 13.32
C LYS A 93 0.77 60.34 13.94
N ASP A 94 0.35 59.89 15.13
CA ASP A 94 1.01 58.81 15.87
C ASP A 94 0.35 57.43 15.64
N SER A 95 -0.95 57.41 15.31
CA SER A 95 -1.72 56.18 15.10
C SER A 95 -1.47 55.53 13.73
N PHE A 96 -1.12 56.32 12.71
CA PHE A 96 -0.97 55.82 11.34
C PHE A 96 0.23 54.88 11.19
N ALA A 97 1.37 55.25 11.79
CA ALA A 97 2.54 54.38 11.81
C ALA A 97 2.22 53.06 12.51
N THR A 98 1.54 53.14 13.66
CA THR A 98 1.18 51.97 14.48
C THR A 98 0.22 51.02 13.75
N VAL A 99 -0.82 51.53 13.09
CA VAL A 99 -1.79 50.69 12.33
C VAL A 99 -1.14 50.09 11.08
N ALA A 100 -0.33 50.87 10.35
CA ALA A 100 0.38 50.37 9.17
C ALA A 100 1.39 49.27 9.54
N ILE A 101 2.13 49.46 10.65
CA ILE A 101 3.08 48.47 11.17
C ILE A 101 2.34 47.20 11.62
N SER A 102 1.24 47.33 12.37
CA SER A 102 0.43 46.18 12.82
C SER A 102 -0.17 45.36 11.67
N LEU A 103 -0.61 46.01 10.59
CA LEU A 103 -1.10 45.31 9.39
C LEU A 103 0.01 44.54 8.67
N VAL A 104 1.22 45.12 8.58
CA VAL A 104 2.40 44.44 8.02
C VAL A 104 2.78 43.22 8.87
N TYR A 105 2.76 43.35 10.20
CA TYR A 105 3.01 42.22 11.10
C TYR A 105 1.93 41.14 11.00
N LEU A 106 0.65 41.49 10.84
CA LEU A 106 -0.44 40.51 10.70
C LEU A 106 -0.34 39.72 9.39
N VAL A 107 -0.02 40.40 8.28
CA VAL A 107 0.20 39.75 6.98
C VAL A 107 1.48 38.91 7.01
N GLY A 108 2.57 39.42 7.60
CA GLY A 108 3.81 38.66 7.78
C GLY A 108 3.63 37.43 8.67
N PHE A 109 2.89 37.54 9.77
CA PHE A 109 2.64 36.46 10.72
C PHE A 109 1.71 35.38 10.14
N SER A 110 0.69 35.76 9.36
CA SER A 110 -0.16 34.80 8.65
C SER A 110 0.58 34.07 7.53
N GLY A 111 1.46 34.76 6.79
CA GLY A 111 2.35 34.12 5.82
C GLY A 111 3.35 33.16 6.50
N PHE A 112 3.90 33.54 7.65
CA PHE A 112 4.82 32.72 8.43
C PHE A 112 4.12 31.48 9.03
N LEU A 113 2.92 31.61 9.58
CA LEU A 113 2.13 30.47 10.05
C LEU A 113 1.77 29.52 8.89
N GLY A 114 1.37 30.05 7.73
CA GLY A 114 1.13 29.25 6.54
C GLY A 114 2.38 28.50 6.07
N TYR A 115 3.55 29.14 6.10
CA TYR A 115 4.82 28.51 5.77
C TYR A 115 5.22 27.41 6.77
N MET A 116 5.03 27.64 8.07
CA MET A 116 5.33 26.65 9.11
C MET A 116 4.41 25.42 9.03
N ILE A 117 3.11 25.62 8.77
CA ILE A 117 2.14 24.53 8.57
C ILE A 117 2.49 23.68 7.33
N VAL A 118 2.97 24.31 6.25
CA VAL A 118 3.39 23.58 5.03
C VAL A 118 4.68 22.79 5.27
N ARG A 119 5.60 23.28 6.11
CA ARG A 119 6.84 22.58 6.43
C ARG A 119 6.60 21.29 7.22
N ASP A 120 5.61 21.27 8.12
CA ASP A 120 5.26 20.07 8.89
C ASP A 120 4.41 19.08 8.08
N SER A 121 3.81 19.49 6.96
CA SER A 121 3.07 18.59 6.05
C SER A 121 3.92 17.94 4.96
N ASN A 122 5.18 18.36 4.79
CA ASN A 122 6.10 17.70 3.89
C ASN A 122 6.87 16.65 4.68
N ALA A 123 6.28 15.47 4.79
CA ALA A 123 6.93 14.26 5.29
C ALA A 123 8.34 14.14 4.70
N ALA A 124 9.36 13.90 5.53
CA ALA A 124 10.68 13.59 5.00
C ALA A 124 10.62 12.19 4.37
N PRO A 125 10.85 12.02 3.06
CA PRO A 125 10.93 10.68 2.47
C PRO A 125 12.06 9.90 3.16
N GLY A 126 11.81 8.63 3.49
CA GLY A 126 12.84 7.73 3.98
C GLY A 126 13.06 7.72 5.51
N MET A 127 12.08 8.08 6.34
CA MET A 127 12.18 7.76 7.78
C MET A 127 11.65 6.37 8.13
N LEU A 128 10.73 5.84 7.32
CA LEU A 128 10.23 4.48 7.45
C LEU A 128 11.32 3.49 7.02
N SER A 129 11.90 2.75 7.96
CA SER A 129 12.85 1.68 7.62
C SER A 129 12.11 0.37 7.39
N VAL A 130 12.63 -0.46 6.49
CA VAL A 130 12.07 -1.78 6.19
C VAL A 130 13.18 -2.82 6.07
N THR A 131 12.95 -4.00 6.63
CA THR A 131 13.76 -5.20 6.38
C THR A 131 12.95 -6.24 5.61
N ILE A 132 13.65 -7.05 4.83
CA ILE A 132 13.08 -8.24 4.20
C ILE A 132 14.07 -9.39 4.38
N ASP A 133 13.63 -10.46 5.02
CA ASP A 133 14.49 -11.59 5.35
C ASP A 133 13.77 -12.91 5.06
N GLN A 134 14.52 -13.98 4.78
CA GLN A 134 13.99 -15.33 4.70
C GLN A 134 13.23 -15.65 6.00
N LYS A 135 12.02 -16.18 5.86
CA LYS A 135 11.23 -16.57 7.01
C LYS A 135 11.88 -17.76 7.71
N ALA A 136 12.02 -17.68 9.03
CA ALA A 136 12.49 -18.79 9.85
C ALA A 136 11.63 -20.05 9.60
N GLY A 137 12.30 -21.18 9.35
CA GLY A 137 11.64 -22.45 9.03
C GLY A 137 11.42 -22.71 7.53
N THR A 138 11.65 -21.72 6.65
CA THR A 138 11.86 -22.01 5.23
C THR A 138 13.21 -22.73 5.08
N ALA A 139 13.21 -23.91 4.49
CA ALA A 139 14.44 -24.65 4.22
C ALA A 139 15.31 -23.91 3.19
N ASP A 140 16.63 -24.02 3.32
CA ASP A 140 17.56 -23.53 2.31
C ASP A 140 18.67 -24.60 2.11
N PRO A 141 18.70 -25.32 0.97
CA PRO A 141 17.78 -25.20 -0.17
C PRO A 141 16.32 -25.56 0.15
N ASN A 142 15.39 -24.82 -0.46
CA ASN A 142 13.95 -25.00 -0.36
C ASN A 142 13.47 -26.00 -1.42
N PRO A 143 12.84 -27.13 -1.05
CA PRO A 143 12.27 -28.04 -2.03
C PRO A 143 10.93 -27.55 -2.60
N SER A 144 10.24 -26.63 -1.91
CA SER A 144 8.95 -26.08 -2.34
C SER A 144 9.13 -24.96 -3.38
N TYR A 145 8.31 -24.95 -4.43
CA TYR A 145 8.29 -23.88 -5.43
C TYR A 145 7.94 -22.50 -4.88
N THR A 146 7.38 -22.43 -3.66
CA THR A 146 7.14 -21.17 -2.95
C THR A 146 8.14 -20.99 -1.81
N SER A 147 8.81 -19.84 -1.82
CA SER A 147 9.68 -19.36 -0.76
C SER A 147 8.97 -18.27 0.03
N VAL A 148 9.26 -18.19 1.33
CA VAL A 148 8.55 -17.30 2.26
C VAL A 148 9.54 -16.33 2.89
N PHE A 149 9.18 -15.05 2.89
CA PHE A 149 9.97 -13.96 3.44
C PHE A 149 9.16 -13.21 4.49
N THR A 150 9.84 -12.74 5.53
CA THR A 150 9.29 -11.83 6.54
C THR A 150 9.76 -10.42 6.23
N VAL A 151 8.79 -9.51 6.11
CA VAL A 151 9.01 -8.08 5.92
C VAL A 151 8.63 -7.37 7.21
N VAL A 152 9.51 -6.51 7.71
CA VAL A 152 9.27 -5.74 8.95
C VAL A 152 9.53 -4.27 8.69
N PHE A 153 8.52 -3.45 8.93
CA PHE A 153 8.59 -1.99 8.93
C PHE A 153 8.82 -1.47 10.35
N SER A 154 9.53 -0.35 10.49
CA SER A 154 9.77 0.29 11.80
C SER A 154 8.51 0.85 12.48
N GLU A 155 7.42 1.03 11.72
CA GLU A 155 6.11 1.48 12.20
C GLU A 155 5.01 1.03 11.25
N ALA A 156 3.75 1.25 11.67
CA ALA A 156 2.57 0.88 10.90
C ALA A 156 2.54 1.59 9.53
N ILE A 157 2.23 0.83 8.48
CA ILE A 157 2.06 1.35 7.12
C ILE A 157 0.59 1.44 6.72
N ASP A 158 0.29 2.20 5.67
CA ASP A 158 -0.96 2.04 4.93
C ASP A 158 -0.89 0.75 4.11
N LYS A 159 -1.62 -0.30 4.53
CA LYS A 159 -1.64 -1.61 3.86
C LYS A 159 -1.94 -1.51 2.36
N SER A 160 -2.75 -0.54 1.93
CA SER A 160 -3.10 -0.39 0.52
C SER A 160 -1.92 0.08 -0.35
N SER A 161 -0.88 0.63 0.27
CA SER A 161 0.35 1.06 -0.38
C SER A 161 1.39 -0.04 -0.53
N PHE A 162 1.22 -1.21 0.10
CA PHE A 162 2.16 -2.34 -0.02
C PHE A 162 1.58 -3.47 -0.86
N THR A 163 2.08 -3.56 -2.08
CA THR A 163 1.59 -4.45 -3.13
C THR A 163 2.75 -5.23 -3.77
N ALA A 164 2.42 -6.19 -4.63
CA ALA A 164 3.42 -6.94 -5.37
C ALA A 164 4.31 -6.07 -6.28
N ALA A 165 3.86 -4.87 -6.68
CA ALA A 165 4.61 -3.96 -7.54
C ALA A 165 5.79 -3.28 -6.82
N ASP A 166 5.76 -3.27 -5.48
CA ASP A 166 6.77 -2.61 -4.64
C ASP A 166 7.98 -3.52 -4.38
N LEU A 167 7.85 -4.81 -4.73
CA LEU A 167 8.92 -5.81 -4.64
C LEU A 167 9.69 -5.92 -5.96
N THR A 168 11.01 -5.76 -5.88
CA THR A 168 11.94 -6.13 -6.95
C THR A 168 12.43 -7.55 -6.69
N LEU A 169 12.11 -8.47 -7.61
CA LEU A 169 12.48 -9.89 -7.54
C LEU A 169 13.81 -10.13 -8.27
N GLY A 170 14.88 -10.31 -7.52
CA GLY A 170 16.21 -10.67 -8.01
C GLY A 170 16.52 -12.17 -7.88
N GLY A 171 17.78 -12.54 -8.15
CA GLY A 171 18.24 -13.93 -8.12
C GLY A 171 18.19 -14.61 -9.48
N THR A 172 18.50 -15.91 -9.51
CA THR A 172 18.65 -16.70 -10.75
C THR A 172 17.45 -17.57 -11.10
N ALA A 173 16.51 -17.77 -10.16
CA ALA A 173 15.33 -18.60 -10.41
C ALA A 173 14.45 -17.94 -11.49
N PRO A 174 14.01 -18.67 -12.53
CA PRO A 174 13.13 -18.12 -13.55
C PRO A 174 11.66 -18.09 -13.07
N GLY A 175 10.85 -17.25 -13.74
CA GLY A 175 9.41 -17.21 -13.55
C GLY A 175 8.96 -16.78 -12.15
N GLN A 176 9.74 -15.93 -11.48
CA GLN A 176 9.42 -15.47 -10.13
C GLN A 176 8.14 -14.64 -10.12
N ALA A 177 7.27 -14.90 -9.15
CA ALA A 177 6.06 -14.11 -8.96
C ALA A 177 5.65 -14.05 -7.47
N VAL A 178 5.20 -12.88 -7.03
CA VAL A 178 4.59 -12.72 -5.70
C VAL A 178 3.22 -13.37 -5.72
N GLN A 179 3.01 -14.36 -4.86
CA GLN A 179 1.76 -15.09 -4.72
C GLN A 179 0.81 -14.42 -3.73
N SER A 180 1.35 -13.93 -2.62
CA SER A 180 0.58 -13.24 -1.61
C SER A 180 1.49 -12.38 -0.74
N ILE A 181 0.87 -11.34 -0.19
CA ILE A 181 1.40 -10.50 0.86
C ILE A 181 0.32 -10.51 1.94
N THR A 182 0.62 -11.08 3.10
CA THR A 182 -0.32 -11.15 4.22
C THR A 182 0.30 -10.53 5.45
N GLU A 183 -0.51 -9.91 6.29
CA GLU A 183 -0.02 -9.42 7.58
C GLU A 183 0.27 -10.60 8.52
N ALA A 184 1.32 -10.48 9.32
CA ALA A 184 1.76 -11.51 10.25
C ALA A 184 2.14 -10.91 11.62
N GLY A 185 2.33 -11.76 12.62
CA GLY A 185 2.75 -11.33 13.96
C GLY A 185 1.60 -10.73 14.77
N THR A 186 1.76 -9.47 15.20
CA THR A 186 0.83 -8.74 16.08
C THR A 186 -0.35 -8.09 15.38
N PHE A 187 -0.42 -8.16 14.04
CA PHE A 187 -1.46 -7.53 13.22
C PHE A 187 -1.59 -6.00 13.46
N ASP A 188 -0.45 -5.34 13.64
CA ASP A 188 -0.33 -3.90 13.91
C ASP A 188 0.21 -3.10 12.71
N GLN A 189 0.14 -3.67 11.51
CA GLN A 189 0.61 -3.10 10.24
C GLN A 189 2.13 -2.93 10.13
N THR A 190 2.91 -3.61 10.97
CA THR A 190 4.38 -3.54 10.90
C THR A 190 5.02 -4.75 10.23
N THR A 191 4.39 -5.92 10.30
CA THR A 191 5.01 -7.19 9.88
C THR A 191 4.15 -7.91 8.86
N PHE A 192 4.77 -8.33 7.76
CA PHE A 192 4.12 -9.01 6.65
C PHE A 192 4.90 -10.26 6.24
N GLU A 193 4.17 -11.25 5.75
CA GLU A 193 4.70 -12.43 5.11
C GLU A 193 4.50 -12.31 3.59
N VAL A 194 5.61 -12.42 2.85
CA VAL A 194 5.60 -12.40 1.39
C VAL A 194 5.93 -13.79 0.87
N ARG A 195 5.04 -14.32 0.03
CA ARG A 195 5.21 -15.63 -0.62
C ARG A 195 5.58 -15.42 -2.07
N ILE A 196 6.71 -15.99 -2.49
CA ILE A 196 7.23 -15.84 -3.85
C ILE A 196 7.38 -17.23 -4.45
N GLN A 197 6.73 -17.45 -5.59
CA GLN A 197 6.91 -18.66 -6.37
C GLN A 197 8.02 -18.49 -7.41
N ALA A 198 8.65 -19.60 -7.81
CA ALA A 198 9.50 -19.68 -9.00
C ALA A 198 9.15 -20.93 -9.83
N THR A 199 9.46 -20.91 -11.12
CA THR A 199 9.09 -22.00 -12.04
C THR A 199 10.19 -23.04 -12.25
N ALA A 200 11.42 -22.76 -11.85
CA ALA A 200 12.53 -23.72 -11.84
C ALA A 200 13.58 -23.34 -10.80
N ALA A 201 14.52 -24.26 -10.57
CA ALA A 201 15.59 -24.08 -9.59
C ALA A 201 16.39 -22.79 -9.79
N GLY A 202 16.86 -22.22 -8.69
CA GLY A 202 17.67 -21.01 -8.66
C GLY A 202 17.48 -20.22 -7.36
N THR A 203 18.12 -19.07 -7.27
CA THR A 203 17.96 -18.17 -6.12
C THR A 203 16.80 -17.20 -6.32
N ILE A 204 16.06 -16.95 -5.24
CA ILE A 204 15.03 -15.92 -5.15
C ILE A 204 15.55 -14.88 -4.17
N GLN A 205 15.72 -13.63 -4.62
CA GLN A 205 16.27 -12.55 -3.78
C GLN A 205 15.42 -11.29 -3.89
N PRO A 206 14.34 -11.16 -3.11
CA PRO A 206 13.48 -9.98 -3.13
C PRO A 206 14.11 -8.78 -2.42
N SER A 207 13.69 -7.60 -2.84
CA SER A 207 13.96 -6.32 -2.17
C SER A 207 12.76 -5.39 -2.34
N ILE A 208 12.60 -4.41 -1.45
CA ILE A 208 11.56 -3.38 -1.54
C ILE A 208 12.25 -2.07 -1.92
N THR A 209 11.81 -1.45 -3.02
CA THR A 209 12.39 -0.20 -3.53
C THR A 209 12.10 0.96 -2.58
N ALA A 210 12.99 1.95 -2.56
CA ALA A 210 12.74 3.18 -1.80
C ALA A 210 11.50 3.92 -2.32
N GLU A 211 10.82 4.62 -1.42
CA GLU A 211 9.69 5.49 -1.70
C GLU A 211 8.45 4.80 -2.30
N SER A 212 8.29 3.49 -2.12
CA SER A 212 7.19 2.69 -2.67
C SER A 212 6.02 2.50 -1.70
N VAL A 213 6.33 2.30 -0.41
CA VAL A 213 5.36 2.03 0.67
C VAL A 213 5.23 3.26 1.58
N THR A 214 4.00 3.59 1.96
CA THR A 214 3.68 4.78 2.76
C THR A 214 3.40 4.43 4.22
N ALA A 215 3.98 5.17 5.16
CA ALA A 215 3.69 5.05 6.58
C ALA A 215 2.27 5.54 6.89
N LEU A 216 1.61 4.91 7.87
CA LEU A 216 0.30 5.37 8.35
C LEU A 216 0.42 6.72 9.08
N ASN A 217 1.56 6.95 9.74
CA ASN A 217 1.94 8.24 10.28
C ASN A 217 2.44 9.15 9.16
N PRO A 218 1.72 10.24 8.80
CA PRO A 218 2.12 11.10 7.70
C PRO A 218 3.47 11.78 7.90
N ALA A 219 3.95 11.94 9.14
CA ALA A 219 5.24 12.56 9.40
C ALA A 219 6.43 11.70 8.90
N SER A 220 6.24 10.38 8.82
CA SER A 220 7.28 9.41 8.45
C SER A 220 7.46 9.22 6.95
N GLY A 221 6.47 9.66 6.15
CA GLY A 221 6.53 9.62 4.70
C GLY A 221 6.57 8.19 4.15
N THR A 222 7.55 7.91 3.31
CA THR A 222 7.70 6.63 2.61
C THR A 222 8.95 5.87 3.05
N ASN A 223 9.04 4.59 2.68
CA ASN A 223 10.12 3.71 3.08
C ASN A 223 11.48 4.05 2.44
N ASN A 224 12.56 3.70 3.13
CA ASN A 224 13.88 3.53 2.52
C ASN A 224 13.96 2.23 1.71
N LEU A 225 14.98 2.11 0.86
CA LEU A 225 15.35 0.82 0.26
C LEU A 225 15.50 -0.23 1.37
N SER A 226 14.92 -1.42 1.17
CA SER A 226 14.97 -2.49 2.18
C SER A 226 16.39 -2.91 2.50
N THR A 227 16.63 -3.18 3.78
CA THR A 227 17.85 -3.85 4.26
C THR A 227 17.56 -5.31 4.61
N SER A 228 18.60 -6.10 4.83
CA SER A 228 18.44 -7.53 5.12
C SER A 228 19.67 -8.08 5.84
N THR A 229 19.43 -9.07 6.70
CA THR A 229 20.44 -10.02 7.18
C THR A 229 20.56 -11.19 6.21
N ASP A 230 19.44 -11.70 5.72
CA ASP A 230 19.38 -12.76 4.72
C ASP A 230 18.09 -12.66 3.88
N ASN A 231 18.17 -12.16 2.66
CA ASN A 231 17.05 -12.04 1.73
C ASN A 231 17.15 -13.04 0.57
N GLN A 232 17.85 -14.16 0.72
CA GLN A 232 18.02 -15.11 -0.37
C GLN A 232 17.48 -16.49 0.04
N VAL A 233 16.65 -17.08 -0.80
CA VAL A 233 16.28 -18.50 -0.69
C VAL A 233 16.71 -19.22 -1.95
N THR A 234 17.39 -20.36 -1.81
CA THR A 234 17.70 -21.24 -2.94
C THR A 234 16.56 -22.22 -3.15
N TYR A 235 15.76 -22.06 -4.21
CA TYR A 235 14.80 -23.08 -4.63
C TYR A 235 15.54 -24.18 -5.40
N ASP A 236 15.45 -25.44 -4.96
CA ASP A 236 16.22 -26.54 -5.54
C ASP A 236 15.58 -27.19 -6.77
N GLY A 237 14.32 -26.85 -7.08
CA GLY A 237 13.60 -27.39 -8.24
C GLY A 237 12.89 -28.72 -7.99
N SER A 238 12.90 -29.26 -6.77
CA SER A 238 12.35 -30.58 -6.46
C SER A 238 10.84 -30.67 -6.66
N TYR A 239 10.10 -29.59 -6.40
CA TYR A 239 8.64 -29.57 -6.49
C TYR A 239 8.12 -28.43 -7.36
N SER A 240 7.41 -28.74 -8.46
CA SER A 240 6.87 -27.76 -9.41
C SER A 240 5.49 -27.20 -8.99
N PRO A 241 5.11 -25.95 -9.32
CA PRO A 241 3.80 -25.36 -8.97
C PRO A 241 2.57 -26.16 -9.42
N GLY A 242 2.73 -27.04 -10.42
CA GLY A 242 1.66 -27.89 -10.96
C GLY A 242 1.40 -29.18 -10.17
N GLU A 243 2.26 -29.53 -9.22
CA GLU A 243 2.27 -30.84 -8.57
C GLU A 243 1.58 -30.81 -7.21
N PHE A 244 0.62 -31.72 -7.02
CA PHE A 244 0.17 -32.11 -5.70
C PHE A 244 1.08 -33.23 -5.19
N ILE A 245 1.73 -33.03 -4.04
CA ILE A 245 2.73 -33.95 -3.50
C ILE A 245 2.36 -34.39 -2.10
N VAL A 246 2.26 -35.71 -1.93
CA VAL A 246 1.99 -36.35 -0.65
C VAL A 246 3.09 -37.34 -0.32
N ARG A 247 3.42 -37.42 0.98
CA ARG A 247 4.23 -38.52 1.50
C ARG A 247 3.33 -39.60 2.04
N VAL A 248 3.62 -40.82 1.64
CA VAL A 248 2.93 -42.02 2.11
C VAL A 248 3.91 -42.98 2.77
N LYS A 249 3.44 -43.73 3.75
CA LYS A 249 4.16 -44.81 4.40
C LYS A 249 3.39 -46.12 4.16
N THR A 250 3.88 -46.94 3.25
CA THR A 250 3.08 -48.02 2.63
C THR A 250 2.76 -49.18 3.57
N ASP A 251 3.53 -49.36 4.66
CA ASP A 251 3.31 -50.34 5.72
C ASP A 251 2.31 -49.91 6.79
N ASN A 252 1.81 -48.67 6.76
CA ASN A 252 0.70 -48.27 7.61
C ASN A 252 -0.60 -49.00 7.20
N PRO A 253 -1.59 -49.15 8.11
CA PRO A 253 -2.87 -49.78 7.78
C PRO A 253 -3.59 -49.09 6.62
N GLY A 254 -4.13 -49.90 5.71
CA GLY A 254 -4.92 -49.50 4.55
C GLY A 254 -5.38 -50.72 3.75
N VAL A 255 -6.15 -50.50 2.69
CA VAL A 255 -6.73 -51.55 1.84
C VAL A 255 -5.67 -52.18 0.93
N SER A 256 -4.74 -51.40 0.39
CA SER A 256 -3.68 -51.95 -0.47
C SER A 256 -2.59 -52.64 0.36
N SER A 257 -1.77 -53.47 -0.29
CA SER A 257 -0.69 -54.21 0.39
C SER A 257 0.36 -53.28 1.01
N SER A 258 1.23 -53.82 1.87
CA SER A 258 2.30 -53.04 2.52
C SER A 258 3.36 -52.47 1.56
N THR A 259 3.28 -52.78 0.26
CA THR A 259 4.18 -52.27 -0.78
C THR A 259 3.41 -51.51 -1.86
N GLN A 260 2.20 -51.06 -1.53
CA GLN A 260 1.32 -50.36 -2.46
C GLN A 260 0.69 -49.14 -1.81
N PHE A 261 0.30 -48.21 -2.68
CA PHE A 261 -0.55 -47.09 -2.34
C PHE A 261 -1.49 -46.79 -3.50
N THR A 262 -2.78 -46.65 -3.21
CA THR A 262 -3.81 -46.33 -4.20
C THR A 262 -4.23 -44.88 -4.05
N ILE A 263 -4.04 -44.12 -5.13
CA ILE A 263 -4.61 -42.79 -5.32
C ILE A 263 -6.07 -42.98 -5.73
N PRO A 264 -7.04 -42.63 -4.86
CA PRO A 264 -8.44 -42.85 -5.13
C PRO A 264 -9.01 -41.69 -5.95
N ALA A 265 -9.28 -41.93 -7.22
CA ALA A 265 -9.95 -40.96 -8.08
C ALA A 265 -11.45 -41.26 -8.17
N ALA A 266 -12.30 -40.26 -7.89
CA ALA A 266 -13.75 -40.42 -7.98
C ALA A 266 -14.21 -40.74 -9.41
N SER A 267 -15.03 -41.77 -9.58
CA SER A 267 -15.59 -42.13 -10.89
C SER A 267 -16.49 -41.02 -11.45
N GLY A 268 -16.42 -40.76 -12.75
CA GLY A 268 -17.28 -39.77 -13.41
C GLY A 268 -16.91 -38.31 -13.14
N ALA A 269 -15.81 -38.05 -12.42
CA ALA A 269 -15.37 -36.69 -12.10
C ALA A 269 -14.58 -36.01 -13.23
N GLY A 270 -14.46 -36.62 -14.41
CA GLY A 270 -13.66 -36.05 -15.51
C GLY A 270 -12.17 -35.92 -15.17
N ASN A 271 -11.63 -36.89 -14.41
CA ASN A 271 -10.21 -36.91 -14.07
C ASN A 271 -9.36 -37.11 -15.33
N ASN A 272 -8.23 -36.42 -15.41
CA ASN A 272 -7.18 -36.64 -16.39
C ASN A 272 -5.87 -36.18 -15.76
N TYR A 273 -5.17 -37.10 -15.11
CA TYR A 273 -4.01 -36.80 -14.29
C TYR A 273 -2.86 -37.77 -14.55
N ASN A 274 -1.66 -37.37 -14.17
CA ASN A 274 -0.48 -38.22 -14.20
C ASN A 274 0.00 -38.48 -12.77
N VAL A 275 0.70 -39.59 -12.59
CA VAL A 275 1.29 -40.00 -11.32
C VAL A 275 2.76 -40.32 -11.54
N ASP A 276 3.60 -39.69 -10.74
CA ASP A 276 4.98 -40.10 -10.46
C ASP A 276 4.97 -40.68 -9.04
N CYS A 277 5.16 -41.99 -8.93
CA CYS A 277 5.03 -42.74 -7.70
C CYS A 277 6.24 -42.59 -6.77
N THR A 278 7.36 -42.06 -7.27
CA THR A 278 8.60 -41.88 -6.52
C THR A 278 9.09 -40.43 -6.46
N ASN A 279 8.39 -39.52 -7.14
CA ASN A 279 8.77 -38.12 -7.33
C ASN A 279 10.23 -37.97 -7.81
N ASP A 280 10.62 -38.82 -8.76
CA ASP A 280 11.96 -38.83 -9.36
C ASP A 280 12.02 -38.08 -10.71
N GLY A 281 10.88 -37.52 -11.13
CA GLY A 281 10.70 -36.80 -12.38
C GLY A 281 10.23 -37.67 -13.55
N ALA A 282 10.13 -39.00 -13.35
CA ALA A 282 9.58 -39.91 -14.34
C ALA A 282 8.10 -40.19 -14.07
N ILE A 283 7.25 -39.96 -15.07
CA ILE A 283 5.82 -40.30 -14.97
C ILE A 283 5.64 -41.81 -15.11
N ASP A 284 5.23 -42.48 -14.03
CA ASP A 284 4.86 -43.91 -14.03
C ASP A 284 3.51 -44.17 -14.70
N TYR A 285 2.54 -43.28 -14.47
CA TYR A 285 1.19 -43.41 -15.01
C TYR A 285 0.74 -42.10 -15.65
N SER A 286 0.44 -42.13 -16.95
CA SER A 286 -0.02 -40.95 -17.69
C SER A 286 -1.51 -41.01 -18.03
N ASN A 287 -2.19 -39.87 -18.06
CA ASN A 287 -3.58 -39.69 -18.52
C ASN A 287 -4.59 -40.63 -17.83
N GLN A 288 -4.45 -40.79 -16.52
CA GLN A 288 -5.33 -41.61 -15.71
C GLN A 288 -6.69 -40.93 -15.53
N THR A 289 -7.75 -41.72 -15.70
CA THR A 289 -9.16 -41.27 -15.57
C THR A 289 -9.87 -41.91 -14.38
N SER A 290 -9.25 -42.92 -13.76
CA SER A 290 -9.75 -43.67 -12.61
C SER A 290 -8.67 -43.83 -11.54
N SER A 291 -8.93 -44.56 -10.46
CA SER A 291 -7.95 -44.73 -9.37
C SER A 291 -6.68 -45.43 -9.87
N THR A 292 -5.53 -45.01 -9.35
CA THR A 292 -4.21 -45.52 -9.75
C THR A 292 -3.49 -46.12 -8.55
N THR A 293 -2.84 -47.27 -8.72
CA THR A 293 -2.09 -47.92 -7.63
C THR A 293 -0.61 -47.91 -7.94
N CYS A 294 0.16 -47.20 -7.14
CA CYS A 294 1.61 -47.27 -7.12
C CYS A 294 2.08 -48.58 -6.50
N ASN A 295 3.06 -49.24 -7.13
CA ASN A 295 3.61 -50.52 -6.71
C ASN A 295 5.10 -50.37 -6.43
N TYR A 296 5.52 -50.74 -5.22
CA TYR A 296 6.90 -50.63 -4.76
C TYR A 296 7.52 -52.02 -4.55
N ALA A 297 8.84 -52.12 -4.72
CA ALA A 297 9.58 -53.36 -4.50
C ALA A 297 9.68 -53.73 -3.00
N SER A 298 9.57 -52.75 -2.12
CA SER A 298 9.64 -52.91 -0.66
C SER A 298 8.62 -51.99 0.02
N ALA A 299 8.31 -52.29 1.28
CA ALA A 299 7.57 -51.35 2.11
C ALA A 299 8.47 -50.16 2.50
N GLY A 300 7.90 -48.98 2.68
CA GLY A 300 8.66 -47.79 3.04
C GLY A 300 7.89 -46.48 2.87
N GLU A 301 8.63 -45.38 2.99
CA GLU A 301 8.10 -44.03 2.73
C GLU A 301 8.41 -43.58 1.31
N TYR A 302 7.42 -43.00 0.65
CA TYR A 302 7.52 -42.54 -0.74
C TYR A 302 6.83 -41.18 -0.89
N ASP A 303 7.44 -40.29 -1.67
CA ASP A 303 6.80 -39.06 -2.12
C ASP A 303 6.14 -39.33 -3.47
N ILE A 304 4.86 -39.03 -3.57
CA ILE A 304 4.06 -39.22 -4.79
C ILE A 304 3.71 -37.85 -5.33
N ALA A 305 4.05 -37.60 -6.59
CA ALA A 305 3.67 -36.40 -7.33
C ALA A 305 2.47 -36.69 -8.24
N VAL A 306 1.45 -35.85 -8.16
CA VAL A 306 0.26 -35.89 -9.02
C VAL A 306 0.16 -34.59 -9.80
N THR A 307 0.11 -34.70 -11.13
CA THR A 307 -0.07 -33.55 -12.04
C THR A 307 -1.33 -33.69 -12.89
N GLY A 308 -1.80 -32.59 -13.47
CA GLY A 308 -3.01 -32.56 -14.28
C GLY A 308 -4.28 -32.36 -13.43
N ALA A 309 -5.39 -32.94 -13.87
CA ALA A 309 -6.70 -32.72 -13.28
C ALA A 309 -7.19 -33.97 -12.52
N LEU A 310 -6.76 -34.12 -11.27
CA LEU A 310 -7.45 -35.00 -10.31
C LEU A 310 -8.52 -34.16 -9.60
N ARG A 311 -9.79 -34.36 -9.97
CA ARG A 311 -10.88 -33.45 -9.57
C ARG A 311 -11.40 -33.73 -8.16
N ASN A 312 -11.35 -34.99 -7.74
CA ASN A 312 -11.79 -35.42 -6.42
C ASN A 312 -10.97 -36.63 -5.96
N TRP A 313 -10.26 -36.46 -4.85
CA TRP A 313 -9.59 -37.54 -4.14
C TRP A 313 -10.61 -38.20 -3.22
N ASP A 314 -11.16 -39.33 -3.67
CA ASP A 314 -12.28 -39.99 -3.04
C ASP A 314 -11.81 -40.79 -1.83
N GLY A 315 -11.55 -40.10 -0.71
CA GLY A 315 -10.95 -40.73 0.46
C GLY A 315 -11.89 -41.62 1.26
N TYR A 316 -13.20 -41.42 1.08
CA TYR A 316 -14.25 -42.13 1.81
C TYR A 316 -15.49 -42.25 0.95
N THR A 317 -16.08 -43.43 0.88
CA THR A 317 -17.44 -43.61 0.36
C THR A 317 -18.32 -44.24 1.44
N HIS A 318 -19.55 -43.74 1.57
CA HIS A 318 -20.53 -44.22 2.57
C HIS A 318 -20.85 -45.72 2.39
N ASP A 319 -20.60 -46.27 1.20
CA ASP A 319 -20.84 -47.66 0.83
C ASP A 319 -19.65 -48.59 1.15
N ASN A 320 -18.49 -48.04 1.55
CA ASN A 320 -17.32 -48.82 1.98
C ASN A 320 -16.60 -48.13 3.16
N PRO A 321 -17.03 -48.40 4.41
CA PRO A 321 -16.55 -47.69 5.60
C PRO A 321 -15.16 -48.13 6.10
N ILE A 322 -14.47 -49.04 5.40
CA ILE A 322 -13.05 -49.29 5.67
C ILE A 322 -12.28 -48.31 4.78
N GLY A 323 -11.72 -47.25 5.40
CA GLY A 323 -10.90 -46.25 4.71
C GLY A 323 -9.92 -46.91 3.75
N LYS A 324 -9.73 -46.33 2.57
CA LYS A 324 -8.90 -46.87 1.48
C LYS A 324 -7.43 -46.94 1.92
N ASP A 325 -6.58 -46.05 1.44
CA ASP A 325 -5.18 -45.98 1.87
C ASP A 325 -4.89 -44.69 2.66
N GLN A 326 -5.91 -44.01 3.19
CA GLN A 326 -5.77 -42.71 3.85
C GLN A 326 -4.86 -42.78 5.08
N GLY A 327 -4.94 -43.87 5.86
CA GLY A 327 -4.03 -44.10 7.00
C GLY A 327 -2.56 -44.23 6.62
N LYS A 328 -2.26 -44.46 5.33
CA LYS A 328 -0.90 -44.47 4.78
C LYS A 328 -0.37 -43.09 4.47
N ILE A 329 -1.21 -42.06 4.37
CA ILE A 329 -0.77 -40.68 4.11
C ILE A 329 -0.21 -40.11 5.42
N VAL A 330 1.05 -39.66 5.37
CA VAL A 330 1.76 -39.13 6.55
C VAL A 330 2.11 -37.65 6.40
N ASP A 331 2.17 -37.13 5.18
CA ASP A 331 2.43 -35.70 4.95
C ASP A 331 1.76 -35.18 3.67
N VAL A 332 1.25 -33.95 3.71
CA VAL A 332 0.95 -33.17 2.50
C VAL A 332 2.05 -32.13 2.36
N LYS A 333 3.02 -32.44 1.49
CA LYS A 333 4.18 -31.60 1.26
C LYS A 333 3.85 -30.40 0.40
N GLN A 334 2.92 -30.58 -0.54
CA GLN A 334 2.58 -29.56 -1.51
C GLN A 334 1.16 -29.74 -2.04
N TRP A 335 0.38 -28.65 -2.03
CA TRP A 335 -0.96 -28.64 -2.60
C TRP A 335 -1.00 -28.46 -4.12
N GLY A 336 0.06 -27.86 -4.69
CA GLY A 336 0.13 -27.48 -6.09
C GLY A 336 -0.93 -26.45 -6.48
N SER A 337 -1.14 -26.29 -7.78
CA SER A 337 -2.19 -25.42 -8.36
C SER A 337 -3.44 -26.19 -8.79
N MET A 338 -3.59 -27.43 -8.32
CA MET A 338 -4.68 -28.31 -8.73
C MET A 338 -6.05 -27.76 -8.29
N GLN A 339 -6.99 -27.70 -9.23
CA GLN A 339 -8.37 -27.28 -8.96
C GLN A 339 -9.22 -28.46 -8.50
N TRP A 340 -9.28 -28.63 -7.19
CA TRP A 340 -10.15 -29.60 -6.53
C TRP A 340 -11.62 -29.17 -6.67
N TRP A 341 -12.48 -30.06 -7.18
CA TRP A 341 -13.93 -29.85 -7.14
C TRP A 341 -14.49 -30.06 -5.73
N SER A 342 -13.91 -31.00 -5.00
CA SER A 342 -14.19 -31.21 -3.59
C SER A 342 -12.95 -31.78 -2.92
N MET A 343 -12.66 -31.28 -1.73
CA MET A 343 -11.73 -31.90 -0.79
C MET A 343 -12.48 -32.68 0.30
N ARG A 344 -13.81 -32.81 0.18
CA ARG A 344 -14.64 -33.46 1.19
C ARG A 344 -14.15 -34.89 1.39
N SER A 345 -13.77 -35.20 2.62
CA SER A 345 -13.28 -36.51 3.02
C SER A 345 -12.01 -36.99 2.30
N MET A 346 -11.25 -36.11 1.67
CA MET A 346 -9.97 -36.43 1.01
C MET A 346 -8.98 -37.14 1.96
N PHE A 347 -8.91 -36.63 3.19
CA PHE A 347 -8.07 -37.15 4.27
C PHE A 347 -8.88 -37.77 5.41
N TYR A 348 -10.12 -38.16 5.15
CA TYR A 348 -10.93 -38.89 6.14
C TYR A 348 -10.20 -40.20 6.50
N ASP A 349 -9.94 -40.43 7.79
CA ASP A 349 -9.10 -41.52 8.32
C ASP A 349 -7.59 -41.45 8.03
N ALA A 350 -7.06 -40.31 7.62
CA ALA A 350 -5.60 -40.08 7.55
C ALA A 350 -5.01 -39.81 8.96
N VAL A 351 -5.08 -40.81 9.84
CA VAL A 351 -4.71 -40.70 11.27
C VAL A 351 -3.23 -40.36 11.52
N ASN A 352 -2.38 -40.56 10.52
CA ASN A 352 -0.94 -40.30 10.60
C ASN A 352 -0.53 -39.00 9.89
N LEU A 353 -1.48 -38.22 9.37
CA LEU A 353 -1.20 -37.03 8.58
C LEU A 353 -0.67 -35.89 9.46
N VAL A 354 0.52 -35.40 9.12
CA VAL A 354 1.03 -34.09 9.51
C VAL A 354 0.92 -33.18 8.29
N VAL A 355 0.51 -31.92 8.46
CA VAL A 355 0.52 -30.96 7.33
C VAL A 355 1.77 -30.10 7.48
N SER A 356 2.86 -30.49 6.82
CA SER A 356 4.10 -29.69 6.79
C SER A 356 4.14 -28.67 5.66
N GLY A 357 3.21 -28.77 4.71
CA GLY A 357 3.08 -27.88 3.56
C GLY A 357 3.05 -26.41 3.99
N SER A 358 4.03 -25.64 3.52
CA SER A 358 4.24 -24.26 3.93
C SER A 358 3.12 -23.31 3.52
N GLN A 359 2.05 -23.75 2.85
CA GLN A 359 0.96 -22.95 2.29
C GLN A 359 -0.24 -22.86 3.27
N TYR A 360 -0.18 -21.97 4.25
CA TYR A 360 -1.43 -21.43 4.81
C TYR A 360 -1.98 -20.41 3.80
N THR A 361 -2.83 -20.86 2.89
CA THR A 361 -3.74 -19.98 2.17
C THR A 361 -5.07 -19.93 2.94
N GLU A 362 -5.60 -18.73 3.13
CA GLU A 362 -6.89 -18.42 3.79
C GLU A 362 -8.13 -19.07 3.12
N HIS A 363 -7.92 -19.94 2.13
CA HIS A 363 -8.93 -20.80 1.51
C HIS A 363 -8.80 -22.27 1.93
N THR A 364 -8.27 -22.53 3.12
CA THR A 364 -8.53 -23.78 3.84
C THR A 364 -9.79 -23.57 4.68
N PRO A 365 -11.00 -24.01 4.26
CA PRO A 365 -12.08 -24.17 5.21
C PRO A 365 -11.63 -25.24 6.20
N GLU A 366 -11.83 -24.94 7.49
CA GLU A 366 -11.43 -25.76 8.62
C GLU A 366 -11.52 -27.27 8.33
N LEU A 367 -10.42 -27.97 8.61
CA LEU A 367 -10.40 -29.42 8.74
C LEU A 367 -11.31 -29.82 9.91
N ASN A 368 -12.59 -30.01 9.64
CA ASN A 368 -13.57 -30.63 10.52
C ASN A 368 -14.27 -31.79 9.79
#